data_AF-A0A962KS59-F1
#
_entry.id   AF-A0A962KS59-F1
#
_cell.length_a   1.000
_cell.length_b   1.000
_cell.length_c   1.000
_cell.angle_alpha   90.00
_cell.angle_beta   90.00
_cell.angle_gamma   90.00
#
_symmetry.space_group_name_H-M   'P 1'
#
loop_
_entity.id
_entity.type
_entity.pdbx_description
1 polymer ?
#
loop_
_entity_poly.entity_id
_entity_poly.type
_entity_poly.pdbx_seq_one_letter_code
_entity_poly.pdbx_strand_id
1 'polypeptide(L)'
;MQLLKNNLANILTCARMVLLPVMIALFYMETLWGAVAGWLCFLVFVLSAVTDYFDGYVARTYNQVTPLGTFLDPISDKIFVSTLLVLLVAFGRITGLWVLLVLLIFAREFLVSGLREYLGPKNVQMPVSILAKWKTTAQMVATGFLILGPHAPYALQIGLIFLCLATVLTVITGAQYLRIGLRHIATD
;
A
#
# COMPACT_ATOMS: atom_id res chain seq x y z
N MET A 1 -10.78 0.32 -25.58
CA MET A 1 -10.13 -0.99 -25.32
C MET A 1 -8.89 -1.27 -26.20
N GLN A 2 -8.23 -0.25 -26.78
CA GLN A 2 -6.94 -0.39 -27.50
C GLN A 2 -5.73 0.11 -26.70
N LEU A 3 -5.94 0.94 -25.66
CA LEU A 3 -4.88 1.48 -24.79
C LEU A 3 -4.24 0.43 -23.85
N LEU A 4 -4.90 -0.72 -23.65
CA LEU A 4 -4.42 -1.82 -22.79
C LEU A 4 -3.58 -2.86 -23.55
N LYS A 5 -3.65 -2.92 -24.88
CA LYS A 5 -3.37 -4.16 -25.61
C LYS A 5 -1.88 -4.51 -25.78
N ASN A 6 -0.96 -3.56 -25.58
CA ASN A 6 0.48 -3.78 -25.80
C ASN A 6 1.38 -3.30 -24.64
N ASN A 7 0.83 -3.04 -23.45
CA ASN A 7 1.64 -2.58 -22.33
C ASN A 7 1.46 -3.50 -21.11
N LEU A 8 2.43 -4.40 -20.94
CA LEU A 8 2.40 -5.43 -19.90
C LEU A 8 2.38 -4.79 -18.50
N ALA A 9 3.01 -3.63 -18.32
CA ALA A 9 2.95 -2.87 -17.06
C ALA A 9 1.51 -2.42 -16.73
N ASN A 10 0.80 -1.80 -17.69
CA ASN A 10 -0.59 -1.34 -17.45
C ASN A 10 -1.55 -2.51 -17.15
N ILE A 11 -1.34 -3.67 -17.79
CA ILE A 11 -2.15 -4.86 -17.53
C ILE A 11 -1.93 -5.34 -16.10
N LEU A 12 -0.68 -5.32 -15.62
CA LEU A 12 -0.35 -5.71 -14.24
C LEU A 12 -0.95 -4.75 -13.20
N THR A 13 -0.86 -3.43 -13.41
CA THR A 13 -1.47 -2.44 -12.51
C THR A 13 -2.99 -2.61 -12.45
N CYS A 14 -3.64 -2.79 -13.61
CA CYS A 14 -5.08 -3.06 -13.68
C CYS A 14 -5.44 -4.41 -13.04
N ALA A 15 -4.62 -5.44 -13.21
CA ALA A 15 -4.82 -6.73 -12.57
C ALA A 15 -4.82 -6.58 -11.05
N ARG A 16 -3.92 -5.79 -10.45
CA ARG A 16 -3.94 -5.51 -9.00
C ARG A 16 -5.27 -4.90 -8.55
N MET A 17 -5.77 -3.91 -9.29
CA MET A 17 -7.06 -3.30 -8.97
C MET A 17 -8.21 -4.31 -9.04
N VAL A 18 -8.15 -5.31 -9.92
CA VAL A 18 -9.14 -6.40 -9.99
C VAL A 18 -8.96 -7.44 -8.88
N LEU A 19 -7.72 -7.68 -8.42
CA LEU A 19 -7.45 -8.59 -7.30
C LEU A 19 -8.00 -8.05 -5.97
N LEU A 20 -8.17 -6.73 -5.84
CA LEU A 20 -8.67 -6.09 -4.63
C LEU A 20 -10.12 -6.50 -4.28
N PRO A 21 -11.11 -6.45 -5.18
CA PRO A 21 -12.43 -7.06 -4.97
C PRO A 21 -12.38 -8.55 -4.60
N VAL A 22 -11.46 -9.31 -5.19
CA VAL A 22 -11.27 -10.73 -4.87
C VAL A 22 -10.81 -10.89 -3.42
N MET A 23 -9.85 -10.08 -2.97
CA MET A 23 -9.41 -10.09 -1.58
C MET A 23 -10.54 -9.72 -0.61
N ILE A 24 -11.35 -8.70 -0.94
CA ILE A 24 -12.54 -8.34 -0.15
C ILE A 24 -13.47 -9.55 -0.03
N ALA A 25 -13.81 -10.20 -1.15
CA ALA A 25 -14.67 -11.37 -1.15
C ALA A 25 -14.10 -12.52 -0.30
N LEU A 26 -12.78 -12.78 -0.38
CA LEU A 26 -12.12 -13.81 0.42
C LEU A 26 -12.17 -13.51 1.93
N PHE A 27 -12.06 -12.25 2.35
CA PHE A 27 -12.24 -11.85 3.75
C PHE A 27 -13.66 -12.17 4.25
N TYR A 28 -14.70 -11.89 3.46
CA TYR A 28 -16.07 -12.27 3.82
C TYR A 28 -16.29 -13.79 3.80
N MET A 29 -15.69 -14.50 2.84
CA MET A 29 -15.77 -15.95 2.71
C MET A 29 -15.03 -16.70 3.81
N GLU A 30 -14.15 -16.04 4.57
CA GLU A 30 -13.48 -16.64 5.73
C GLU A 30 -14.47 -17.16 6.77
N THR A 31 -15.64 -16.53 6.89
CA THR A 31 -16.72 -17.02 7.77
C THR A 31 -17.27 -18.39 7.36
N LEU A 32 -17.20 -18.73 6.06
CA LEU A 32 -17.71 -19.97 5.49
C LEU A 32 -16.61 -21.02 5.30
N TRP A 33 -15.44 -20.60 4.81
CA TRP A 33 -14.35 -21.48 4.38
C TRP A 33 -13.16 -21.49 5.37
N GLY A 34 -13.24 -20.70 6.44
CA GLY A 34 -12.25 -20.66 7.51
C GLY A 34 -10.84 -20.41 6.99
N ALA A 35 -9.90 -21.25 7.44
CA ALA A 35 -8.48 -21.13 7.11
C ALA A 35 -8.18 -21.19 5.61
N VAL A 36 -8.96 -21.93 4.82
CA VAL A 36 -8.74 -22.04 3.37
C VAL A 36 -8.87 -20.66 2.71
N ALA A 37 -9.92 -19.91 3.03
CA ALA A 37 -10.12 -18.56 2.49
C ALA A 37 -9.04 -17.58 2.97
N GLY A 38 -8.61 -17.67 4.22
CA GLY A 38 -7.53 -16.81 4.73
C GLY A 38 -6.17 -17.08 4.06
N TRP A 39 -5.81 -18.35 3.83
CA TRP A 39 -4.60 -18.70 3.08
C TRP A 39 -4.69 -18.29 1.61
N LEU A 40 -5.85 -18.43 0.98
CA LEU A 40 -6.08 -17.91 -0.38
C LEU A 40 -5.97 -16.39 -0.43
N CYS A 41 -6.51 -15.68 0.56
CA CYS A 41 -6.40 -14.22 0.64
C CYS A 41 -4.93 -13.80 0.76
N PHE A 42 -4.15 -14.49 1.60
CA PHE A 42 -2.71 -14.26 1.71
C PHE A 42 -1.97 -14.57 0.40
N LEU A 43 -2.31 -15.65 -0.30
CA LEU A 43 -1.73 -15.96 -1.61
C LEU A 43 -2.01 -14.84 -2.62
N VAL A 44 -3.25 -14.37 -2.70
CA VAL A 44 -3.64 -13.27 -3.59
C VAL A 44 -2.92 -11.97 -3.21
N PHE A 45 -2.77 -11.69 -1.92
CA PHE A 45 -1.98 -10.57 -1.41
C PHE A 45 -0.53 -10.64 -1.90
N VAL A 46 0.13 -11.79 -1.71
CA VAL A 46 1.53 -11.99 -2.14
C VAL A 46 1.66 -11.84 -3.66
N LEU A 47 0.76 -12.45 -4.43
CA LEU A 47 0.73 -12.30 -5.89
C LEU A 47 0.57 -10.83 -6.30
N SER A 48 -0.31 -10.09 -5.62
CA SER A 48 -0.55 -8.66 -5.87
C SER A 48 0.66 -7.78 -5.56
N ALA A 49 1.40 -8.10 -4.49
CA ALA A 49 2.62 -7.39 -4.11
C ALA A 49 3.79 -7.72 -5.04
N VAL A 50 3.88 -8.97 -5.50
CA VAL A 50 4.91 -9.39 -6.46
C VAL A 50 4.66 -8.76 -7.83
N THR A 51 3.41 -8.69 -8.29
CA THR A 51 3.10 -8.05 -9.58
C THR A 51 3.42 -6.55 -9.59
N ASP A 52 3.34 -5.85 -8.46
CA ASP A 52 3.82 -4.46 -8.29
C ASP A 52 5.32 -4.31 -8.48
N TYR A 53 6.08 -5.25 -7.94
CA TYR A 53 7.50 -5.20 -8.17
C TYR A 53 7.84 -5.40 -9.66
N PHE A 54 7.12 -6.31 -10.32
CA PHE A 54 7.35 -6.64 -11.73
C PHE A 54 6.85 -5.57 -12.70
N ASP A 55 5.73 -4.89 -12.45
CA ASP A 55 5.24 -3.84 -13.35
C ASP A 55 6.25 -2.68 -13.47
N GLY A 56 6.81 -2.25 -12.35
CA GLY A 56 7.82 -1.20 -12.29
C GLY A 56 9.16 -1.66 -12.86
N TYR A 57 9.49 -2.94 -12.77
CA TYR A 57 10.68 -3.51 -13.43
C TYR A 57 10.51 -3.56 -14.96
N VAL A 58 9.37 -4.04 -15.44
CA VAL A 58 9.06 -4.16 -16.88
C VAL A 58 8.95 -2.78 -17.52
N ALA A 59 8.27 -1.82 -16.89
CA ALA A 59 8.14 -0.46 -17.40
C ALA A 59 9.50 0.21 -17.61
N ARG A 60 10.44 0.03 -16.68
CA ARG A 60 11.81 0.55 -16.75
C ARG A 60 12.69 -0.18 -17.76
N THR A 61 12.54 -1.50 -17.86
CA THR A 61 13.41 -2.32 -18.72
C THR A 61 13.01 -2.22 -20.19
N TYR A 62 11.70 -2.12 -20.48
CA TYR A 62 11.17 -2.08 -21.84
C TYR A 62 10.79 -0.67 -22.32
N ASN A 63 11.10 0.38 -21.54
CA ASN A 63 10.70 1.78 -21.83
C ASN A 63 9.19 1.95 -22.14
N GLN A 64 8.35 1.12 -21.51
CA GLN A 64 6.90 1.11 -21.73
C GLN A 64 6.17 2.04 -20.75
N VAL A 65 6.73 3.22 -20.49
CA VAL A 65 6.10 4.22 -19.62
C VAL A 65 4.98 4.89 -20.40
N THR A 66 3.73 4.75 -19.94
CA THR A 66 2.58 5.44 -20.54
C THR A 66 2.02 6.49 -19.58
N PRO A 67 1.40 7.56 -20.10
CA PRO A 67 0.74 8.58 -19.27
C PRO A 67 -0.33 7.98 -18.36
N LEU A 68 -1.10 7.02 -18.88
CA LEU A 68 -2.16 6.33 -18.15
C LEU A 68 -1.58 5.44 -17.03
N GLY A 69 -0.53 4.65 -17.30
CA GLY A 69 0.13 3.85 -16.27
C GLY A 69 0.72 4.72 -15.16
N THR A 70 1.40 5.80 -15.54
CA THR A 70 2.00 6.76 -14.59
C THR A 70 0.95 7.42 -13.67
N PHE A 71 -0.26 7.63 -14.19
CA PHE A 71 -1.39 8.14 -13.41
C PHE A 71 -2.02 7.05 -12.52
N LEU A 72 -2.17 5.83 -13.03
CA LEU A 72 -2.83 4.74 -12.31
C LEU A 72 -1.98 4.12 -11.20
N ASP A 73 -0.65 4.06 -11.34
CA ASP A 73 0.23 3.41 -10.35
C ASP A 73 0.09 4.04 -8.94
N PRO A 74 0.20 5.37 -8.75
CA PRO A 74 0.07 5.98 -7.43
C PRO A 74 -1.34 5.89 -6.85
N ILE A 75 -2.35 5.75 -7.71
CA ILE A 75 -3.76 5.62 -7.29
C ILE A 75 -4.01 4.19 -6.81
N SER A 76 -3.59 3.20 -7.61
CA SER A 76 -3.72 1.77 -7.31
C SER A 76 -3.05 1.41 -5.99
N ASP A 77 -1.83 1.90 -5.77
CA ASP A 77 -1.07 1.65 -4.54
C ASP A 77 -1.80 2.15 -3.28
N LYS A 78 -2.32 3.39 -3.32
CA LYS A 78 -3.07 3.97 -2.19
C LYS A 78 -4.37 3.24 -1.93
N ILE A 79 -5.13 2.92 -2.98
CA ILE A 79 -6.40 2.21 -2.85
C ILE A 79 -6.15 0.80 -2.27
N PHE A 80 -5.12 0.12 -2.74
CA PHE A 80 -4.76 -1.22 -2.28
C PHE A 80 -4.42 -1.23 -0.78
N VAL A 81 -3.45 -0.41 -0.38
CA VAL A 81 -3.02 -0.33 1.02
C VAL A 81 -4.15 0.12 1.93
N SER A 82 -4.90 1.15 1.53
CA SER A 82 -6.04 1.69 2.30
C SER A 82 -7.13 0.65 2.51
N THR A 83 -7.49 -0.09 1.45
CA THR A 83 -8.52 -1.13 1.52
C THR A 83 -8.11 -2.25 2.48
N LEU A 84 -6.87 -2.73 2.40
CA LEU A 84 -6.40 -3.80 3.28
C LEU A 84 -6.39 -3.37 4.75
N LEU A 85 -5.92 -2.16 5.04
CA LEU A 85 -5.96 -1.64 6.41
C LEU A 85 -7.39 -1.55 6.96
N VAL A 86 -8.34 -1.10 6.13
CA VAL A 86 -9.76 -1.05 6.50
C VAL A 86 -10.33 -2.45 6.74
N LEU A 87 -10.05 -3.42 5.86
CA LEU A 87 -10.48 -4.81 6.05
C LEU A 87 -9.92 -5.41 7.34
N LEU A 88 -8.64 -5.20 7.62
CA LEU A 88 -8.01 -5.70 8.84
C LEU A 88 -8.66 -5.13 10.11
N VAL A 89 -9.08 -3.87 10.09
CA VAL A 89 -9.86 -3.27 11.20
C VAL A 89 -11.28 -3.84 11.25
N ALA A 90 -11.98 -3.89 10.11
CA ALA A 90 -13.37 -4.32 10.02
C ALA A 90 -13.58 -5.78 10.46
N PHE A 91 -12.62 -6.66 10.16
CA PHE A 91 -12.64 -8.09 10.52
C PHE A 91 -11.92 -8.38 11.85
N GLY A 92 -11.70 -7.36 12.69
CA GLY A 92 -11.21 -7.53 14.05
C GLY A 92 -9.76 -8.02 14.16
N ARG A 93 -8.95 -7.90 13.10
CA ARG A 93 -7.51 -8.21 13.12
C ARG A 93 -6.71 -7.10 13.77
N ILE A 94 -7.21 -5.87 13.68
CA ILE A 94 -6.66 -4.70 14.36
C ILE A 94 -7.77 -4.11 15.22
N THR A 95 -7.60 -4.13 16.54
CA THR A 95 -8.63 -3.71 17.50
C THR A 95 -8.06 -2.76 18.55
N GLY A 96 -8.93 -2.05 19.27
CA GLY A 96 -8.53 -1.15 20.36
C GLY A 96 -7.56 -0.06 19.92
N LEU A 97 -6.51 0.18 20.71
CA LEU A 97 -5.52 1.24 20.47
C LEU A 97 -4.72 1.05 19.17
N TRP A 98 -4.63 -0.19 18.65
CA TRP A 98 -3.94 -0.47 17.40
C TRP A 98 -4.61 0.19 16.19
N VAL A 99 -5.91 0.51 16.27
CA VAL A 99 -6.62 1.27 15.23
C VAL A 99 -6.05 2.68 15.07
N LEU A 100 -5.53 3.30 16.14
CA LEU A 100 -4.87 4.60 16.06
C LEU A 100 -3.62 4.55 15.17
N LEU A 101 -2.89 3.43 15.19
CA LEU A 101 -1.71 3.24 14.34
C LEU A 101 -2.09 3.20 12.86
N VAL A 102 -3.22 2.56 12.54
CA VAL A 102 -3.79 2.51 11.18
C VAL A 102 -4.19 3.91 10.73
N LEU A 103 -4.91 4.67 11.58
CA LEU A 103 -5.32 6.04 11.26
C LEU A 103 -4.12 6.97 11.02
N LEU A 104 -3.04 6.83 11.80
CA LEU A 104 -1.80 7.59 11.58
C LEU A 104 -1.15 7.26 10.23
N ILE A 105 -1.09 5.98 9.87
CA ILE A 105 -0.59 5.55 8.56
C ILE A 105 -1.45 6.16 7.46
N PHE A 106 -2.77 6.00 7.57
CA PHE A 106 -3.75 6.49 6.60
C PHE A 106 -3.61 8.00 6.39
N ALA A 107 -3.68 8.79 7.47
CA ALA A 107 -3.55 10.24 7.42
C ALA A 107 -2.27 10.69 6.71
N ARG A 108 -1.14 10.03 6.99
CA ARG A 108 0.13 10.33 6.33
C ARG A 108 0.09 9.99 4.84
N GLU A 109 -0.49 8.86 4.43
CA GLU A 109 -0.54 8.50 3.00
C GLU A 109 -1.26 9.55 2.17
N PHE A 110 -2.37 10.10 2.67
CA PHE A 110 -3.08 11.20 1.99
C PHE A 110 -2.30 12.52 2.08
N LEU A 111 -1.76 12.88 3.25
CA LEU A 111 -1.03 14.12 3.45
C LEU A 111 0.20 14.23 2.54
N VAL A 112 1.09 13.23 2.56
CA VAL A 112 2.33 13.25 1.76
C VAL A 112 2.01 13.20 0.27
N SER A 113 0.94 12.50 -0.11
CA SER A 113 0.46 12.47 -1.48
C SER A 113 -0.02 13.83 -1.97
N GLY A 114 -0.92 14.47 -1.21
CA GLY A 114 -1.43 15.80 -1.55
C GLY A 114 -0.31 16.83 -1.58
N LEU A 115 0.67 16.73 -0.68
CA LEU A 115 1.84 17.59 -0.70
C LEU A 115 2.70 17.40 -1.95
N ARG A 116 2.93 16.16 -2.38
CA ARG A 116 3.67 15.88 -3.63
C ARG A 116 2.93 16.41 -4.86
N GLU A 117 1.62 16.25 -4.89
CA GLU A 117 0.78 16.74 -5.99
C GLU A 117 0.79 18.28 -6.06
N TYR A 118 0.70 18.96 -4.92
CA TYR A 118 0.77 20.42 -4.85
C TYR A 118 2.14 20.99 -5.26
N LEU A 119 3.23 20.33 -4.84
CA LEU A 119 4.61 20.79 -5.12
C LEU A 119 5.14 20.38 -6.50
N GLY A 120 4.56 19.35 -7.12
CA GLY A 120 4.98 18.84 -8.43
C GLY A 120 5.03 19.92 -9.51
N PRO A 121 3.96 20.71 -9.72
CA PRO A 121 3.96 21.82 -10.67
C PRO A 121 5.00 22.92 -10.39
N LYS A 122 5.48 23.02 -9.14
CA LYS A 122 6.49 24.01 -8.71
C LYS A 122 7.93 23.54 -8.91
N ASN A 123 8.16 22.42 -9.59
CA ASN A 123 9.47 21.79 -9.79
C ASN A 123 10.23 21.44 -8.49
N VAL A 124 9.55 21.40 -7.34
CA VAL A 124 10.15 21.02 -6.06
C VAL A 124 10.13 19.50 -5.96
N GLN A 125 11.28 18.88 -6.19
CA GLN A 125 11.43 17.43 -6.06
C GLN A 125 11.50 17.04 -4.58
N MET A 126 10.63 16.10 -4.18
CA MET A 126 10.66 15.51 -2.84
C MET A 126 11.25 14.09 -2.89
N PRO A 127 12.57 13.92 -2.72
CA PRO A 127 13.24 12.64 -2.89
C PRO A 127 12.70 11.58 -1.92
N VAL A 128 12.74 10.32 -2.35
CA VAL A 128 12.35 9.17 -1.52
C VAL A 128 13.49 8.82 -0.57
N SER A 129 13.27 8.95 0.73
CA SER A 129 14.26 8.56 1.74
C SER A 129 14.34 7.03 1.88
N ILE A 130 15.50 6.52 2.30
CA ILE A 130 15.68 5.09 2.58
C ILE A 130 14.68 4.62 3.65
N LEU A 131 14.39 5.45 4.64
CA LEU A 131 13.36 5.19 5.66
C LEU A 131 11.97 5.01 5.04
N ALA A 132 11.64 5.76 3.99
CA ALA A 132 10.36 5.60 3.30
C ALA A 132 10.25 4.26 2.57
N LYS A 133 11.37 3.68 2.10
CA LYS A 133 11.39 2.32 1.54
C LYS A 133 11.15 1.27 2.62
N TRP A 134 11.89 1.36 3.73
CA TRP A 134 11.72 0.46 4.87
C TRP A 134 10.32 0.53 5.48
N LYS A 135 9.69 1.72 5.48
CA LYS A 135 8.30 1.92 5.90
C LYS A 135 7.35 1.01 5.10
N THR A 136 7.44 1.08 3.76
CA THR A 136 6.58 0.29 2.88
C THR A 136 6.83 -1.21 3.06
N THR A 137 8.10 -1.64 3.18
CA THR A 137 8.42 -3.04 3.47
C THR A 137 7.82 -3.50 4.80
N ALA A 138 8.00 -2.73 5.87
CA ALA A 138 7.43 -3.05 7.18
C ALA A 138 5.90 -3.14 7.12
N GLN A 139 5.25 -2.25 6.38
CA GLN A 139 3.80 -2.21 6.22
C GLN A 139 3.25 -3.39 5.41
N MET A 140 3.92 -3.78 4.31
CA MET A 140 3.56 -4.97 3.54
C MET A 140 3.71 -6.24 4.38
N VAL A 141 4.80 -6.36 5.14
CA VAL A 141 5.03 -7.49 6.05
C VAL A 141 3.96 -7.52 7.15
N ALA A 142 3.68 -6.38 7.78
CA ALA A 142 2.60 -6.27 8.77
C ALA A 142 1.27 -6.77 8.21
N THR A 143 0.90 -6.28 7.03
CA THR A 143 -0.38 -6.60 6.39
C THR A 143 -0.50 -8.08 6.06
N GLY A 144 0.55 -8.70 5.50
CA GLY A 144 0.56 -10.14 5.21
C GLY A 144 0.37 -11.00 6.47
N PHE A 145 1.07 -10.70 7.55
CA PHE A 145 0.92 -11.42 8.81
C PHE A 145 -0.44 -11.19 9.47
N LEU A 146 -1.00 -9.98 9.38
CA LEU A 146 -2.32 -9.67 9.92
C LEU A 146 -3.45 -10.36 9.14
N ILE A 147 -3.29 -10.59 7.83
CA ILE A 147 -4.20 -11.41 7.02
C ILE A 147 -4.20 -12.86 7.52
N LEU A 148 -3.03 -13.42 7.88
CA LEU A 148 -2.92 -14.79 8.40
C LEU A 148 -3.19 -14.93 9.90
N GLY A 149 -3.47 -13.85 10.62
CA GLY A 149 -3.56 -13.83 12.09
C GLY A 149 -4.32 -15.00 12.74
N PRO A 150 -5.56 -15.31 12.34
CA PRO A 150 -6.37 -16.42 12.87
C PRO A 150 -5.97 -17.81 12.38
N HIS A 151 -5.07 -17.92 11.40
CA HIS A 151 -4.76 -19.18 10.72
C HIS A 151 -3.31 -19.62 10.90
N ALA A 152 -2.46 -18.75 11.44
CA ALA A 152 -1.06 -19.05 11.72
C ALA A 152 -0.69 -18.62 13.15
N PRO A 153 -0.04 -19.50 13.95
CA PRO A 153 0.42 -19.15 15.29
C PRO A 153 1.33 -17.93 15.26
N TYR A 154 1.21 -17.05 16.25
CA TYR A 154 2.01 -15.82 16.42
C TYR A 154 1.88 -14.78 15.28
N ALA A 155 1.18 -15.08 14.17
CA ALA A 155 1.08 -14.19 13.02
C ALA A 155 0.45 -12.84 13.39
N LEU A 156 -0.58 -12.83 14.23
CA LEU A 156 -1.19 -11.60 14.72
C LEU A 156 -0.18 -10.71 15.46
N GLN A 157 0.61 -11.29 16.37
CA GLN A 157 1.58 -10.55 17.18
C GLN A 157 2.72 -10.01 16.32
N ILE A 158 3.26 -10.83 15.41
CA ILE A 158 4.28 -10.40 14.45
C ILE A 158 3.72 -9.26 13.58
N GLY A 159 2.50 -9.42 13.08
CA GLY A 159 1.81 -8.40 12.29
C GLY A 159 1.67 -7.07 13.03
N LEU A 160 1.28 -7.09 14.31
CA LEU A 160 1.16 -5.89 15.15
C LEU A 160 2.52 -5.23 15.46
N ILE A 161 3.57 -6.02 15.67
CA ILE A 161 4.94 -5.50 15.86
C ILE A 161 5.40 -4.76 14.60
N PHE A 162 5.22 -5.37 13.42
CA PHE A 162 5.56 -4.73 12.16
C PHE A 162 4.66 -3.54 11.85
N LEU A 163 3.39 -3.56 12.26
CA LEU A 163 2.48 -2.41 12.15
C LEU A 163 3.00 -1.23 12.98
N CYS A 164 3.44 -1.49 14.22
CA CYS A 164 4.06 -0.46 15.07
C CYS A 164 5.33 0.11 14.44
N LEU A 165 6.21 -0.76 13.95
CA LEU A 165 7.42 -0.34 13.24
C LEU A 165 7.08 0.52 12.00
N ALA A 166 6.11 0.08 11.20
CA ALA A 166 5.63 0.81 10.04
C ALA A 166 5.08 2.19 10.44
N THR A 167 4.30 2.30 11.51
CA THR A 167 3.77 3.57 12.01
C THR A 167 4.88 4.50 12.48
N VAL A 168 5.87 4.02 13.24
CA VAL A 168 7.02 4.84 13.68
C VAL A 168 7.77 5.40 12.46
N LEU A 169 8.09 4.55 11.47
CA LEU A 169 8.72 5.00 10.23
C LEU A 169 7.83 5.97 9.45
N THR A 170 6.51 5.77 9.49
CA THR A 170 5.52 6.63 8.84
C THR A 170 5.52 8.03 9.45
N VAL A 171 5.54 8.14 10.77
CA VAL A 171 5.59 9.41 11.49
C VAL A 171 6.90 10.15 11.20
N ILE A 172 8.04 9.46 11.29
CA ILE A 172 9.36 10.06 11.01
C ILE A 172 9.43 10.59 9.58
N THR A 173 9.06 9.77 8.60
CA THR A 173 9.10 10.18 7.19
C THR A 173 8.06 11.25 6.90
N GLY A 174 6.87 11.17 7.50
CA GLY A 174 5.81 12.19 7.37
C GLY A 174 6.29 13.56 7.85
N ALA A 175 6.94 13.63 9.01
CA ALA A 175 7.52 14.86 9.53
C ALA A 175 8.62 15.43 8.62
N GLN A 176 9.46 14.56 8.04
CA GLN A 176 10.47 14.98 7.06
C GLN A 176 9.84 15.61 5.81
N TYR A 177 8.84 14.95 5.22
CA TYR A 177 8.14 15.47 4.05
C TYR A 177 7.41 16.79 4.37
N LEU A 178 6.71 16.86 5.50
CA LEU A 178 5.98 18.07 5.89
C LEU A 178 6.93 19.26 6.11
N ARG A 179 8.09 19.06 6.76
CA ARG A 179 9.10 20.11 6.94
C ARG A 179 9.63 20.63 5.61
N ILE A 180 9.91 19.74 4.66
CA ILE A 180 10.35 20.13 3.32
C ILE A 180 9.25 20.91 2.62
N GLY A 181 8.00 20.42 2.67
CA GLY A 181 6.86 21.09 2.05
C GLY A 181 6.58 22.47 2.61
N LEU A 182 6.49 22.60 3.93
CA LEU A 182 6.23 23.88 4.60
C LEU A 182 7.32 24.92 4.32
N ARG A 183 8.59 24.51 4.22
CA ARG A 183 9.67 25.43 3.87
C ARG A 183 9.47 26.06 2.49
N HIS A 184 9.02 25.28 1.51
CA HIS A 184 8.81 25.79 0.15
C HIS A 184 7.53 26.63 0.05
N ILE A 185 6.46 26.23 0.75
CA ILE A 185 5.21 26.99 0.80
C ILE A 185 5.42 28.36 1.48
N ALA A 186 6.26 28.44 2.50
CA ALA A 186 6.54 29.71 3.19
C ALA A 186 7.44 30.68 2.40
N THR A 187 8.05 30.23 1.30
CA THR A 187 8.87 31.07 0.39
C THR A 187 8.12 31.53 -0.86
N ASP A 188 6.89 31.06 -1.08
CA ASP A 188 5.98 31.52 -2.15
C ASP A 188 4.99 32.56 -1.61
#